data_AF-A0A512IYZ1-F1
#
_entry.id   AF-A0A512IYZ1-F1
#
_cell.length_a   1.000
_cell.length_b   1.000
_cell.length_c   1.000
_cell.angle_alpha   90.00
_cell.angle_beta   90.00
_cell.angle_gamma   90.00
#
_symmetry.space_group_name_H-M   'P 1'
#
loop_
_entity.id
_entity.type
_entity.pdbx_description
1 polymer ?
#
loop_
_entity_poly.entity_id
_entity_poly.type
_entity_poly.pdbx_seq_one_letter_code
_entity_poly.pdbx_strand_id
1 'polypeptide(L)'
;MTREDFVVAGFDVVFMANRSGLGAAAATYRRTVVFQPGEPLPRVGECVILAFEAEPARWQVQDVAHVFESGSHGVAVKLMPPVD
;
A
#
# COMPACT_ATOMS: atom_id res chain seq x y z
N MET A 1 -0.09 14.63 -36.15
CA MET A 1 -0.27 13.46 -35.27
C MET A 1 -0.10 13.98 -33.85
N THR A 2 -1.19 14.45 -33.24
CA THR A 2 -1.19 15.04 -31.90
C THR A 2 -1.12 13.90 -30.88
N ARG A 3 -0.07 13.91 -30.05
CA ARG A 3 0.02 13.07 -28.85
C ARG A 3 -1.18 13.46 -27.98
N GLU A 4 -2.19 12.62 -27.95
CA GLU A 4 -3.21 12.70 -26.92
C GLU A 4 -2.48 12.48 -25.60
N ASP A 5 -2.50 13.50 -24.74
CA ASP A 5 -2.13 13.40 -23.34
C ASP A 5 -3.03 12.33 -22.71
N PHE A 6 -2.61 11.07 -22.78
CA PHE A 6 -3.17 10.02 -21.95
C PHE A 6 -2.96 10.47 -20.52
N VAL A 7 -4.01 11.00 -19.90
CA VAL A 7 -4.09 11.13 -18.45
C VAL A 7 -4.06 9.70 -17.95
N VAL A 8 -2.86 9.19 -17.67
CA VAL A 8 -2.73 7.84 -17.17
C VAL A 8 -3.25 7.89 -15.74
N ALA A 9 -4.47 7.39 -15.54
CA ALA A 9 -5.07 7.34 -14.23
C ALA A 9 -4.14 6.56 -13.30
N GLY A 10 -3.82 7.15 -12.16
CA GLY A 10 -3.02 6.49 -11.12
C GLY A 10 -3.70 5.19 -10.65
N PHE A 11 -2.94 4.34 -9.99
CA PHE A 11 -3.45 3.08 -9.44
C PHE A 11 -3.39 3.10 -7.91
N ASP A 12 -4.37 2.45 -7.29
CA ASP A 12 -4.47 2.40 -5.83
C ASP A 12 -3.44 1.43 -5.26
N VAL A 13 -2.65 1.91 -4.31
CA VAL A 13 -1.79 1.10 -3.46
C VAL A 13 -2.35 1.12 -2.04
N VAL A 14 -2.79 -0.05 -1.58
CA VAL A 14 -3.45 -0.25 -0.30
C VAL A 14 -2.47 -0.86 0.68
N PHE A 15 -2.03 -0.08 1.66
CA PHE A 15 -1.21 -0.54 2.76
C PHE A 15 -2.10 -1.10 3.88
N MET A 16 -1.79 -2.31 4.33
CA MET A 16 -2.51 -3.03 5.37
C MET A 16 -1.54 -3.39 6.50
N ALA A 17 -1.84 -2.95 7.70
CA ALA A 17 -1.09 -3.26 8.90
C ALA A 17 -1.98 -3.97 9.92
N ASN A 18 -1.42 -4.96 10.59
CA ASN A 18 -2.05 -5.58 11.74
C ASN A 18 -1.20 -5.25 12.97
N ARG A 19 -1.79 -4.60 13.98
CA ARG A 19 -1.09 -4.36 15.26
C ARG A 19 -1.39 -5.55 16.15
N SER A 20 -0.39 -6.38 16.42
CA SER A 20 -0.56 -7.68 17.08
C SER A 20 -1.17 -7.55 18.48
N GLY A 21 -2.19 -8.37 18.74
CA GLY A 21 -2.71 -8.70 20.07
C GLY A 21 -4.06 -9.44 20.03
N LEU A 22 -4.02 -10.77 19.97
CA LEU A 22 -5.13 -11.72 20.22
C LEU A 22 -6.23 -11.86 19.15
N GLY A 23 -6.88 -13.03 19.19
CA GLY A 23 -7.69 -13.61 18.13
C GLY A 23 -8.91 -12.81 17.66
N ALA A 24 -9.38 -13.21 16.49
CA ALA A 24 -10.72 -12.97 15.91
C ALA A 24 -11.23 -11.52 15.73
N ALA A 25 -10.55 -10.47 16.19
CA ALA A 25 -10.96 -9.07 15.93
C ALA A 25 -9.79 -8.07 15.92
N ALA A 26 -8.61 -8.46 15.45
CA ALA A 26 -7.50 -7.52 15.32
C ALA A 26 -7.87 -6.43 14.28
N ALA A 27 -7.93 -5.17 14.73
CA ALA A 27 -8.19 -4.03 13.86
C ALA A 27 -7.12 -3.99 12.76
N THR A 28 -7.52 -4.30 11.53
CA THR A 28 -6.64 -4.16 10.37
C THR A 28 -6.68 -2.70 9.96
N TYR A 29 -5.56 -2.01 10.13
CA TYR A 29 -5.41 -0.64 9.65
C TYR A 29 -5.19 -0.65 8.15
N ARG A 30 -5.93 0.20 7.43
CA ARG A 30 -5.84 0.34 5.99
C ARG A 30 -5.57 1.78 5.61
N ARG A 31 -4.64 2.00 4.69
CA ARG A 31 -4.37 3.30 4.08
C ARG A 31 -4.17 3.13 2.59
N THR A 32 -4.91 3.90 1.79
CA THR A 32 -4.76 3.90 0.33
C THR A 32 -3.93 5.12 -0.08
N VAL A 33 -2.97 4.91 -0.97
CA VAL A 33 -2.17 5.96 -1.62
C VAL A 33 -2.25 5.70 -3.12
N VAL A 34 -2.52 6.75 -3.90
CA VAL A 34 -2.55 6.64 -5.37
C VAL A 34 -1.13 6.79 -5.89
N PHE A 35 -0.66 5.80 -6.63
CA PHE A 35 0.63 5.85 -7.31
C PHE A 35 0.42 6.20 -8.77
N GLN A 36 1.33 6.99 -9.32
CA GLN A 36 1.38 7.25 -10.76
C GLN A 36 2.10 6.10 -11.48
N PRO A 37 1.73 5.80 -12.72
CA PRO A 37 2.47 4.83 -13.53
C PRO A 37 3.94 5.22 -13.65
N GLY A 38 4.82 4.24 -13.43
CA GLY A 38 6.27 4.45 -13.42
C GLY A 38 6.83 4.82 -12.04
N GLU A 39 6.00 5.16 -11.06
CA GLU A 39 6.47 5.28 -9.67
C GLU A 39 6.89 3.91 -9.13
N PRO A 40 8.03 3.83 -8.42
CA PRO A 40 8.51 2.58 -7.88
C PRO A 40 7.60 2.11 -6.75
N LEU A 41 7.07 0.89 -6.89
CA LEU A 41 6.31 0.25 -5.82
C LEU A 41 7.24 -0.24 -4.71
N PRO A 42 6.83 -0.13 -3.42
CA PRO A 42 7.55 -0.72 -2.31
C PRO A 42 7.73 -2.22 -2.49
N ARG A 43 8.92 -2.73 -2.15
CA ARG A 43 9.26 -4.15 -2.28
C ARG A 43 9.35 -4.83 -0.92
N VAL A 44 9.17 -6.15 -0.89
CA VAL A 44 9.35 -6.96 0.33
C VAL A 44 10.71 -6.70 0.96
N GLY A 45 10.72 -6.46 2.27
CA GLY A 45 11.92 -6.13 3.05
C GLY A 45 12.25 -4.64 3.11
N GLU A 46 11.73 -3.82 2.19
CA GLU A 46 11.87 -2.36 2.26
C GLU A 46 11.01 -1.76 3.39
N CYS A 47 11.28 -0.50 3.71
CA CYS A 47 10.55 0.22 4.75
C CYS A 47 9.81 1.42 4.14
N VAL A 48 8.60 1.66 4.63
CA VAL A 48 7.79 2.84 4.31
C VAL A 48 7.46 3.61 5.58
N ILE A 49 7.31 4.92 5.47
CA ILE A 49 6.85 5.76 6.59
C ILE A 49 5.39 6.09 6.34
N LEU A 50 4.52 5.61 7.22
CA LEU A 50 3.07 5.78 7.11
C LEU A 50 2.48 6.10 8.48
N ALA A 51 1.54 7.05 8.49
CA ALA A 51 0.67 7.30 9.62
C ALA A 51 -0.65 6.56 9.40
N PHE A 52 -0.98 5.57 10.22
CA PHE A 52 -2.34 5.00 10.25
C PHE A 52 -3.23 5.70 11.28
N GLU A 53 -2.61 6.33 12.29
CA GLU A 53 -3.25 7.13 13.34
C GLU A 53 -2.67 8.56 13.31
N ALA A 54 -2.47 9.20 14.47
CA ALA A 54 -1.95 10.57 14.56
C ALA A 54 -0.48 10.69 14.16
N GLU A 55 0.36 9.70 14.48
CA GLU A 55 1.80 9.76 14.30
C GLU A 55 2.29 8.83 13.16
N PRO A 56 3.25 9.28 12.33
CA PRO A 56 3.89 8.43 11.34
C PRO A 56 4.84 7.43 12.00
N ALA A 57 4.82 6.17 11.55
CA ALA A 57 5.74 5.14 11.98
C ALA A 57 6.44 4.50 10.76
N ARG A 58 7.59 3.88 11.01
CA ARG A 58 8.33 3.10 10.01
C ARG A 58 7.80 1.67 9.99
N TRP A 59 7.28 1.23 8.85
CA TRP A 59 6.73 -0.10 8.64
C TRP A 59 7.58 -0.87 7.65
N GLN A 60 7.87 -2.14 7.93
CA GLN A 60 8.54 -3.00 6.97
C GLN A 60 7.52 -3.72 6.08
N VAL A 61 7.77 -3.74 4.77
CA VAL A 61 6.92 -4.45 3.82
C VAL A 61 7.11 -5.96 3.99
N GLN A 62 6.04 -6.63 4.37
CA GLN A 62 5.97 -8.08 4.50
C GLN A 62 5.67 -8.75 3.16
N ASP A 63 4.71 -8.22 2.42
CA ASP A 63 4.20 -8.84 1.20
C ASP A 63 3.58 -7.80 0.26
N VAL A 64 3.59 -8.10 -1.04
CA VAL A 64 3.06 -7.25 -2.11
C VAL A 64 2.28 -8.10 -3.10
N ALA A 65 0.99 -7.80 -3.28
CA ALA A 65 0.11 -8.49 -4.20
C ALA A 65 -0.48 -7.52 -5.23
N HIS A 66 -0.43 -7.90 -6.51
CA HIS A 66 -1.14 -7.18 -7.57
C HIS A 66 -2.58 -7.72 -7.64
N VAL A 67 -3.55 -6.81 -7.59
CA VAL A 67 -4.98 -7.13 -7.63
C VAL A 67 -5.55 -6.60 -8.93
N PHE A 68 -6.21 -7.47 -9.68
CA PHE A 68 -6.84 -7.12 -10.96
C PHE A 68 -8.34 -7.43 -10.88
N GLU A 69 -9.18 -6.44 -11.10
CA GLU A 69 -10.64 -6.60 -11.08
C GLU A 69 -11.28 -5.74 -12.17
N SER A 70 -12.10 -6.34 -13.03
CA SER A 70 -12.91 -5.64 -14.05
C SER A 70 -12.15 -4.61 -14.90
N GLY A 71 -10.88 -4.88 -15.22
CA GLY A 71 -10.03 -3.97 -16.01
C GLY A 71 -9.28 -2.91 -15.20
N SER A 72 -9.47 -2.87 -13.87
CA SER A 72 -8.68 -2.06 -12.94
C SER A 72 -7.50 -2.86 -12.38
N HIS A 73 -6.39 -2.17 -12.13
CA HIS A 73 -5.20 -2.69 -11.48
C HIS A 73 -4.97 -1.91 -10.19
N GLY A 74 -4.83 -2.62 -9.07
CA GLY A 74 -4.39 -2.07 -7.79
C GLY A 74 -3.29 -2.94 -7.17
N VAL A 75 -2.71 -2.46 -6.08
CA VAL A 75 -1.67 -3.17 -5.35
C VAL A 75 -2.03 -3.20 -3.87
N ALA A 76 -1.91 -4.36 -3.25
CA ALA A 76 -2.09 -4.55 -1.82
C ALA A 76 -0.72 -4.82 -1.18
N VAL A 77 -0.35 -4.03 -0.17
CA VAL A 77 0.93 -4.12 0.54
C VAL A 77 0.65 -4.49 1.99
N LYS A 78 1.14 -5.65 2.42
CA LYS A 78 1.05 -6.07 3.82
C LYS A 78 2.28 -5.60 4.57
N LEU A 79 2.06 -5.02 5.75
CA LEU A 79 3.11 -4.46 6.58
C LEU A 79 3.29 -5.29 7.86
N MET A 80 4.54 -5.42 8.28
CA MET A 80 4.85 -5.90 9.62
C MET A 80 4.68 -4.76 10.62
N PRO A 81 4.25 -5.03 11.87
CA PRO A 81 4.26 -4.04 12.94
C PRO A 81 5.63 -3.33 13.01
N PRO A 82 5.66 -2.02 13.29
CA PRO A 82 6.92 -1.34 13.56
C PRO A 82 7.64 -2.06 14.71
N VAL A 83 8.94 -2.24 14.55
CA VAL A 83 9.80 -2.68 15.65
C VAL A 83 10.14 -1.40 16.42
N ASP A 84 9.77 -1.35 17.70
CA ASP A 84 10.16 -0.26 18.61
C ASP A 84 11.69 -0.16 18.74
#